data_AF-A0A453C5D1-F1
#
_entry.id   AF-A0A453C5D1-F1
#
_cell.length_a   1.000
_cell.length_b   1.000
_cell.length_c   1.000
_cell.angle_alpha   90.00
_cell.angle_beta   90.00
_cell.angle_gamma   90.00
#
_symmetry.space_group_name_H-M   'P 1'
#
loop_
_entity.id
_entity.type
_entity.pdbx_description
1 polymer ?
#
loop_
_entity_poly.entity_id
_entity_poly.type
_entity_poly.pdbx_seq_one_letter_code
_entity_poly.pdbx_strand_id
1 'polypeptide(L)'
;IVALLVSWCITLYTLRLLIELHECVPGVRFDRYRDLGVHALGPRLGLWVVVPQQLIVQLGCDVVYMVTGGNCLQKFAESVCPGCTRLHQSYWICIFGSSQFLLSQLRDLNSITAISLAAAVMSLSYSTISWAACLAKGPVAGVSYAYKAGTAADSVFRVCSALGQVAFAFAGHGVVLEIQATIPSTPTKPSKVPMWKGTVAAYMVTAACYFPVAFIGYWTFGQDVSDNVLVALERPPWLVAAANMMVVIHVVGSYQVSHILLDDMNLQKQKVVRE
;
A
#
# COMPACT_ATOMS: atom_id res chain seq x y z
N ILE A 1 3.57 9.40 -16.06
CA ILE A 1 2.23 9.04 -16.59
C ILE A 1 2.24 7.69 -17.29
N VAL A 2 2.95 7.50 -18.42
CA VAL A 2 2.98 6.23 -19.16
C VAL A 2 3.35 5.03 -18.28
N ALA A 3 4.45 5.12 -17.52
CA ALA A 3 4.87 4.04 -16.62
C ALA A 3 3.82 3.66 -15.58
N LEU A 4 3.07 4.65 -15.06
CA LEU A 4 2.00 4.42 -14.07
C LEU A 4 0.81 3.67 -14.70
N LEU A 5 0.37 4.09 -15.89
CA LEU A 5 -0.72 3.43 -16.62
C LEU A 5 -0.34 2.00 -17.05
N VAL A 6 0.86 1.85 -17.60
CA VAL A 6 1.38 0.53 -18.01
C VAL A 6 1.52 -0.38 -16.79
N SER A 7 2.06 0.11 -15.68
CA SER A 7 2.15 -0.66 -14.44
C SER A 7 0.78 -1.07 -13.92
N TRP A 8 -0.21 -0.18 -13.90
CA TRP A 8 -1.57 -0.51 -13.49
C TRP A 8 -2.19 -1.62 -14.37
N CYS A 9 -2.02 -1.54 -15.70
CA CYS A 9 -2.47 -2.57 -16.63
C CYS A 9 -1.76 -3.91 -16.42
N ILE A 10 -0.44 -3.90 -16.25
CA ILE A 10 0.37 -5.10 -15.97
C ILE A 10 -0.08 -5.74 -14.65
N THR A 11 -0.32 -4.93 -13.63
CA THR A 11 -0.81 -5.41 -12.33
C THR A 11 -2.16 -6.10 -12.46
N LEU A 12 -3.14 -5.48 -13.13
CA LEU A 12 -4.44 -6.10 -13.36
C LEU A 12 -4.31 -7.42 -14.14
N TYR A 13 -3.47 -7.44 -15.17
CA TYR A 13 -3.24 -8.64 -15.96
C TYR A 13 -2.62 -9.76 -15.12
N THR A 14 -1.58 -9.45 -14.35
CA THR A 14 -0.88 -10.44 -13.51
C THR A 14 -1.73 -10.91 -12.33
N LEU A 15 -2.60 -10.07 -11.77
CA LEU A 15 -3.60 -10.50 -10.78
C LEU A 15 -4.62 -11.46 -11.39
N ARG A 16 -5.08 -11.19 -12.61
CA ARG A 16 -5.97 -12.13 -13.31
C ARG A 16 -5.33 -13.50 -13.47
N LEU A 17 -4.05 -13.54 -13.86
CA LEU A 17 -3.30 -14.80 -13.97
C LEU A 17 -3.26 -15.52 -12.62
N LEU A 18 -2.97 -14.81 -11.54
CA LEU A 18 -2.89 -15.39 -10.20
C LEU A 18 -4.24 -15.95 -9.74
N ILE A 19 -5.34 -15.25 -10.02
CA ILE A 19 -6.70 -15.68 -9.70
C ILE A 19 -7.10 -16.95 -10.47
N GLU A 20 -6.71 -17.06 -11.74
CA GLU A 20 -6.92 -18.27 -12.54
C GLU A 20 -6.05 -19.43 -12.05
N LEU A 21 -4.83 -19.13 -11.59
CA LEU A 21 -3.89 -20.13 -11.06
C LEU A 21 -4.32 -20.73 -9.71
N HIS A 22 -5.17 -20.05 -8.93
CA HIS A 22 -5.70 -20.56 -7.66
C HIS A 22 -6.35 -21.94 -7.80
N GLU A 23 -7.03 -22.19 -8.93
CA GLU A 23 -7.81 -23.41 -9.19
C GLU A 23 -7.41 -24.06 -10.53
N CYS A 24 -6.14 -23.93 -10.94
CA CYS A 24 -5.68 -24.44 -12.24
C CYS A 24 -5.64 -25.97 -12.34
N VAL A 25 -5.60 -26.67 -11.20
CA VAL A 25 -5.65 -28.13 -11.11
C VAL A 25 -7.01 -28.55 -10.56
N PRO A 26 -7.76 -29.44 -11.26
CA PRO A 26 -9.06 -29.90 -10.78
C PRO A 26 -8.97 -30.51 -9.37
N GLY A 27 -9.80 -30.00 -8.45
CA GLY A 27 -9.88 -30.49 -7.06
C GLY A 27 -8.79 -29.97 -6.11
N VAL A 28 -7.86 -29.14 -6.58
CA VAL A 28 -6.82 -28.52 -5.74
C VAL A 28 -7.01 -27.01 -5.72
N ARG A 29 -6.90 -26.40 -4.54
CA ARG A 29 -6.88 -24.96 -4.35
C ARG A 29 -5.51 -24.54 -3.83
N PHE A 30 -4.86 -23.61 -4.52
CA PHE A 30 -3.60 -23.02 -4.08
C PHE A 30 -3.88 -21.78 -3.24
N ASP A 31 -4.21 -22.01 -1.97
CA ASP A 31 -4.68 -20.94 -1.07
C ASP A 31 -3.58 -19.94 -0.69
N ARG A 32 -2.30 -20.29 -0.87
CA ARG A 32 -1.15 -19.43 -0.57
C ARG A 32 -0.23 -19.30 -1.77
N TYR A 33 0.39 -18.14 -1.91
CA TYR A 33 1.36 -17.88 -2.99
C TYR A 33 2.54 -18.87 -2.97
N ARG A 34 3.00 -19.26 -1.77
CA ARG A 34 4.04 -20.27 -1.58
C ARG A 34 3.65 -21.62 -2.18
N ASP A 35 2.41 -22.05 -1.97
CA ASP A 35 1.93 -23.37 -2.41
C ASP A 35 1.87 -23.43 -3.94
N LEU A 36 1.41 -22.34 -4.55
CA LEU A 36 1.47 -22.17 -6.01
C LEU A 36 2.92 -22.13 -6.52
N GLY A 37 3.82 -21.46 -5.81
CA GLY A 37 5.25 -21.44 -6.13
C GLY A 37 5.90 -22.81 -6.08
N VAL A 38 5.56 -23.62 -5.06
CA VAL A 38 6.01 -25.01 -4.93
C VAL A 38 5.47 -25.88 -6.06
N HIS A 39 4.21 -25.68 -6.45
CA HIS A 39 3.62 -26.39 -7.57
C HIS A 39 4.32 -26.06 -8.90
N ALA A 40 4.60 -24.78 -9.14
CA ALA A 40 5.18 -24.32 -10.41
C ALA A 40 6.68 -24.60 -10.55
N LEU A 41 7.46 -24.47 -9.47
CA LEU A 41 8.93 -24.53 -9.49
C LEU A 41 9.51 -25.75 -8.74
N GLY A 42 8.66 -26.54 -8.11
CA GLY A 42 9.04 -27.71 -7.31
C GLY A 42 9.31 -27.39 -5.83
N PRO A 43 9.47 -28.44 -4.99
CA PRO A 43 9.43 -28.33 -3.53
C PRO A 43 10.54 -27.48 -2.91
N ARG A 44 11.73 -27.48 -3.50
CA ARG A 44 12.89 -26.72 -2.98
C ARG A 44 12.97 -25.34 -3.62
N LEU A 45 13.00 -25.28 -4.95
CA LEU A 45 13.19 -24.02 -5.68
C LEU A 45 12.01 -23.06 -5.49
N GLY A 46 10.76 -23.55 -5.48
CA GLY A 46 9.59 -22.72 -5.23
C GLY A 46 9.65 -21.99 -3.89
N LEU A 47 10.11 -22.67 -2.84
CA LEU A 47 10.28 -22.06 -1.51
C LEU A 47 11.38 -21.02 -1.49
N TRP A 48 12.55 -21.35 -2.05
CA TRP A 48 13.71 -20.46 -2.06
C TRP A 48 13.50 -19.21 -2.91
N VAL A 49 12.63 -19.25 -3.91
CA VAL A 49 12.29 -18.07 -4.72
C VAL A 49 11.19 -17.25 -4.05
N VAL A 50 10.07 -17.88 -3.68
CA VAL A 50 8.87 -17.16 -3.23
C VAL A 50 9.01 -16.60 -1.82
N VAL A 51 9.51 -17.38 -0.85
CA VAL A 51 9.49 -16.99 0.56
C VAL A 51 10.35 -15.75 0.82
N PRO A 52 11.60 -15.64 0.29
CA PRO A 52 12.38 -14.42 0.48
C PRO A 52 11.73 -13.18 -0.13
N GLN A 53 11.11 -13.32 -1.32
CA GLN A 53 10.42 -12.21 -1.98
C GLN A 53 9.21 -11.73 -1.18
N GLN A 54 8.38 -12.66 -0.68
CA GLN A 54 7.25 -12.33 0.19
C GLN A 54 7.71 -11.61 1.47
N LEU A 55 8.77 -12.10 2.12
CA LEU A 55 9.32 -11.46 3.31
C LEU A 55 9.85 -10.06 3.03
N ILE A 56 10.56 -9.85 1.92
CA ILE A 56 11.06 -8.53 1.53
C ILE A 56 9.91 -7.55 1.31
N VAL A 57 8.86 -7.95 0.57
CA VAL A 57 7.70 -7.10 0.31
C VAL A 57 6.98 -6.75 1.60
N GLN A 58 6.79 -7.73 2.50
CA GLN A 58 6.06 -7.53 3.73
C GLN A 58 6.82 -6.64 4.73
N LEU A 59 8.11 -6.91 4.94
CA LEU A 59 8.98 -6.04 5.75
C LEU A 59 9.05 -4.62 5.16
N GLY A 60 9.11 -4.50 3.83
CA GLY A 60 9.07 -3.23 3.13
C GLY A 60 7.77 -2.46 3.40
N CYS A 61 6.62 -3.14 3.33
CA CYS A 61 5.30 -2.62 3.70
C CYS A 61 5.31 -2.01 5.09
N ASP A 62 5.78 -2.78 6.08
CA ASP A 62 5.79 -2.36 7.47
C ASP A 62 6.70 -1.14 7.70
N VAL A 63 7.87 -1.11 7.06
CA VAL A 63 8.79 0.04 7.10
C VAL A 63 8.15 1.29 6.49
N VAL A 64 7.52 1.17 5.31
CA VAL A 64 6.84 2.30 4.66
C VAL A 64 5.70 2.82 5.52
N TYR A 65 4.92 1.93 6.15
CA TYR A 65 3.86 2.32 7.08
C TYR A 65 4.41 3.04 8.32
N MET A 66 5.49 2.55 8.94
CA MET A 66 6.12 3.22 10.07
C MET A 66 6.63 4.63 9.72
N VAL A 67 7.33 4.76 8.59
CA VAL A 67 7.88 6.05 8.13
C VAL A 67 6.77 7.02 7.76
N THR A 68 5.75 6.55 7.04
CA THR A 68 4.62 7.38 6.59
C THR A 68 3.77 7.85 7.76
N GLY A 69 3.43 6.93 8.68
CA GLY A 69 2.69 7.25 9.89
C GLY A 69 3.42 8.25 10.78
N GLY A 70 4.73 8.05 10.99
CA GLY A 70 5.57 8.98 11.74
C GLY A 70 5.66 10.38 11.10
N ASN A 71 5.85 10.45 9.77
CA ASN A 71 5.89 11.73 9.05
C ASN A 71 4.55 12.47 9.13
N CYS A 72 3.43 11.79 8.89
CA CYS A 72 2.12 12.41 8.99
C CYS A 72 1.80 12.88 10.42
N LEU A 73 2.19 12.11 11.44
CA LEU A 73 2.02 12.48 12.84
C LEU A 73 2.86 13.72 13.21
N GLN A 74 4.11 13.78 12.75
CA GLN A 74 4.95 14.97 12.88
C GLN A 74 4.26 16.20 12.29
N LYS A 75 3.75 16.08 11.05
CA LYS A 75 3.11 17.19 10.34
C LYS A 75 1.80 17.64 11.00
N PHE A 76 1.02 16.70 11.53
CA PHE A 76 -0.13 17.03 12.35
C PHE A 76 0.28 17.86 13.58
N ALA A 77 1.28 17.41 14.34
CA ALA A 77 1.74 18.10 15.53
C ALA A 77 2.28 19.51 15.22
N GLU A 78 3.09 19.66 14.18
CA GLU A 78 3.61 20.95 13.71
C GLU A 78 2.49 21.90 13.26
N SER A 79 1.40 21.37 12.69
CA SER A 79 0.26 22.18 12.22
C SER A 79 -0.64 22.66 13.38
N VAL A 80 -0.82 21.83 14.41
CA VAL A 80 -1.67 22.15 15.57
C VAL A 80 -0.91 22.99 16.61
N CYS A 81 0.41 22.81 16.72
CA CYS A 81 1.25 23.60 17.62
C CYS A 81 2.50 24.16 16.90
N PRO A 82 2.38 25.28 16.17
CA PRO A 82 3.50 25.87 15.44
C PRO A 82 4.67 26.33 16.33
N GLY A 83 4.39 26.64 17.60
CA GLY A 83 5.38 27.08 18.59
C GLY A 83 5.96 25.98 19.48
N CYS A 84 5.55 24.72 19.29
CA CYS A 84 6.08 23.59 20.07
C CYS A 84 7.50 23.22 19.64
N THR A 85 8.23 22.55 20.55
CA THR A 85 9.57 22.02 20.27
C THR A 85 9.53 21.07 19.07
N ARG A 86 10.31 21.38 18.03
CA ARG A 86 10.44 20.52 16.86
C ARG A 86 11.27 19.30 17.21
N LEU A 87 10.62 18.14 17.25
CA LEU A 87 11.28 16.85 17.41
C LEU A 87 11.79 16.35 16.05
N HIS A 88 12.90 15.62 16.07
CA HIS A 88 13.42 14.96 14.88
C HIS A 88 12.44 13.87 14.38
N GLN A 89 12.35 13.68 13.06
CA GLN A 89 11.41 12.74 12.42
C GLN A 89 11.52 11.32 12.98
N SER A 90 12.74 10.88 13.33
CA SER A 90 12.98 9.57 13.94
C SER A 90 12.20 9.34 15.24
N TYR A 91 12.00 10.37 16.07
CA TYR A 91 11.20 10.24 17.29
C TYR A 91 9.72 10.01 16.97
N TRP A 92 9.18 10.69 15.96
CA TRP A 92 7.79 10.48 15.53
C TRP A 92 7.57 9.09 14.94
N ILE A 93 8.56 8.57 14.21
CA ILE A 93 8.54 7.17 13.73
C ILE A 93 8.55 6.20 14.92
N CYS A 94 9.38 6.43 15.94
CA CYS A 94 9.40 5.61 17.14
C CYS A 94 8.06 5.67 17.90
N ILE A 95 7.47 6.86 18.07
CA ILE A 95 6.16 7.03 18.72
C ILE A 95 5.08 6.24 17.97
N PHE A 96 5.02 6.40 16.64
CA PHE A 96 4.08 5.66 15.81
C PHE A 96 4.32 4.16 15.91
N GLY A 97 5.57 3.69 15.79
CA GLY A 97 5.94 2.28 15.91
C GLY A 97 5.60 1.68 17.29
N SER A 98 5.83 2.41 18.38
CA SER A 98 5.43 1.98 19.72
C SER A 98 3.92 1.80 19.84
N SER A 99 3.13 2.69 19.22
CA SER A 99 1.66 2.52 19.19
C SER A 99 1.25 1.27 18.42
N GLN A 100 1.89 0.98 17.27
CA GLN A 100 1.62 -0.24 16.49
C GLN A 100 1.99 -1.50 17.25
N PHE A 101 3.12 -1.48 17.97
CA PHE A 101 3.56 -2.59 18.79
C PHE A 101 2.57 -2.93 19.91
N LEU A 102 1.99 -1.92 20.56
CA LEU A 102 0.95 -2.13 21.57
C LEU A 102 -0.34 -2.67 20.95
N LEU A 103 -0.75 -2.10 19.82
CA LEU A 103 -1.96 -2.53 19.10
C LEU A 103 -1.82 -3.96 18.57
N SER A 104 -0.63 -4.39 18.14
CA SER A 104 -0.41 -5.76 17.66
C SER A 104 -0.56 -6.83 18.75
N GLN A 105 -0.53 -6.44 20.04
CA GLN A 105 -0.84 -7.36 21.14
C GLN A 105 -2.35 -7.61 21.31
N LEU A 106 -3.21 -6.74 20.76
CA LEU A 106 -4.67 -6.82 20.88
C LEU A 106 -5.25 -7.68 19.75
N ARG A 107 -5.31 -8.98 19.99
CA ARG A 107 -5.78 -9.98 19.02
C ARG A 107 -7.32 -10.09 19.00
N ASP A 108 -8.03 -9.02 18.63
CA ASP A 108 -9.50 -9.08 18.48
C ASP A 108 -9.94 -9.05 17.01
N LEU A 109 -10.39 -10.21 16.52
CA LEU A 109 -10.82 -10.43 15.14
C LEU A 109 -12.15 -9.73 14.80
N ASN A 110 -13.03 -9.47 15.77
CA ASN A 110 -14.30 -8.78 15.53
C ASN A 110 -14.12 -7.29 15.27
N SER A 111 -13.03 -6.71 15.79
CA SER A 111 -12.67 -5.30 15.59
C SER A 111 -12.12 -5.01 14.18
N ILE A 112 -11.58 -6.03 13.49
CA ILE A 112 -10.87 -5.87 12.21
C ILE A 112 -11.77 -5.33 11.12
N THR A 113 -13.03 -5.76 11.02
CA THR A 113 -13.94 -5.28 9.98
C THR A 113 -14.24 -3.79 10.16
N ALA A 114 -14.49 -3.35 11.40
CA ALA A 114 -14.73 -1.95 11.71
C ALA A 114 -13.48 -1.09 11.50
N ILE A 115 -12.30 -1.58 11.92
CA ILE A 115 -11.01 -0.91 11.70
C ILE A 115 -10.69 -0.82 10.21
N SER A 116 -10.91 -1.89 9.45
CA SER A 116 -10.67 -1.93 7.99
C SER A 116 -11.61 -0.96 7.25
N LEU A 117 -12.89 -0.93 7.63
CA LEU A 117 -13.84 0.04 7.08
C LEU A 117 -13.43 1.48 7.41
N ALA A 118 -13.06 1.76 8.66
CA ALA A 118 -12.57 3.09 9.05
C ALA A 118 -11.32 3.48 8.26
N ALA A 119 -10.35 2.57 8.13
CA ALA A 119 -9.14 2.79 7.35
C ALA A 119 -9.44 3.05 5.86
N ALA A 120 -10.41 2.35 5.27
CA ALA A 120 -10.84 2.57 3.90
C ALA A 120 -11.50 3.95 3.71
N VAL A 121 -12.40 4.35 4.63
CA VAL A 121 -13.04 5.68 4.60
C VAL A 121 -12.00 6.79 4.75
N MET A 122 -11.03 6.64 5.66
CA MET A 122 -9.94 7.60 5.81
C MET A 122 -9.10 7.70 4.53
N SER A 123 -8.82 6.56 3.86
CA SER A 123 -8.10 6.49 2.59
C SER A 123 -8.77 7.30 1.48
N LEU A 124 -10.05 7.02 1.25
CA LEU A 124 -10.86 7.74 0.28
C LEU A 124 -10.91 9.24 0.60
N SER A 125 -11.03 9.59 1.88
CA SER A 125 -11.14 10.97 2.33
C SER A 125 -9.85 11.76 2.10
N TYR A 126 -8.70 11.28 2.58
CA TYR A 126 -7.45 12.02 2.40
C TYR A 126 -7.01 12.07 0.94
N SER A 127 -7.28 11.03 0.15
CA SER A 127 -7.01 11.03 -1.28
C SER A 127 -7.87 12.08 -1.99
N THR A 128 -9.17 12.11 -1.69
CA THR A 128 -10.09 13.12 -2.24
C THR A 128 -9.66 14.53 -1.88
N ILE A 129 -9.33 14.77 -0.60
CA ILE A 129 -8.81 16.06 -0.15
C ILE A 129 -7.54 16.43 -0.91
N SER A 130 -6.62 15.48 -1.09
CA SER A 130 -5.34 15.69 -1.76
C SER A 130 -5.52 16.24 -3.16
N TRP A 131 -6.26 15.54 -4.02
CA TRP A 131 -6.40 15.96 -5.42
C TRP A 131 -7.36 17.15 -5.56
N ALA A 132 -8.43 17.24 -4.76
CA ALA A 132 -9.37 18.35 -4.83
C ALA A 132 -8.74 19.67 -4.38
N ALA A 133 -7.90 19.63 -3.33
CA ALA A 133 -7.17 20.81 -2.86
C ALA A 133 -6.07 21.22 -3.86
N CYS A 134 -5.40 20.26 -4.52
CA CYS A 134 -4.45 20.57 -5.60
C CYS A 134 -5.17 21.24 -6.77
N LEU A 135 -6.34 20.73 -7.16
CA LEU A 135 -7.16 21.29 -8.22
C LEU A 135 -7.62 22.71 -7.89
N ALA A 136 -8.06 22.95 -6.65
CA ALA A 136 -8.47 24.27 -6.18
C ALA A 136 -7.30 25.27 -6.09
N LYS A 137 -6.09 24.79 -5.75
CA LYS A 137 -4.87 25.62 -5.72
C LYS A 137 -4.44 26.05 -7.12
N GLY A 138 -4.62 25.17 -8.12
CA GLY A 138 -4.14 25.38 -9.48
C GLY A 138 -2.60 25.35 -9.57
N PRO A 139 -2.02 25.50 -10.78
CA PRO A 139 -0.59 25.47 -10.97
C PRO A 139 0.11 26.58 -10.20
N VAL A 140 1.15 26.24 -9.43
CA VAL A 140 1.92 27.25 -8.69
C VAL A 140 2.65 28.19 -9.66
N ALA A 141 2.82 29.45 -9.26
CA ALA A 141 3.49 30.44 -10.09
C ALA A 141 4.93 30.00 -10.42
N GLY A 142 5.27 29.96 -11.71
CA GLY A 142 6.59 29.52 -12.18
C GLY A 142 6.81 28.01 -12.18
N VAL A 143 5.74 27.20 -12.12
CA VAL A 143 5.84 25.74 -12.18
C VAL A 143 6.60 25.27 -13.44
N SER A 144 7.53 24.35 -13.24
CA SER A 144 8.27 23.70 -14.33
C SER A 144 7.92 22.21 -14.36
N TYR A 145 7.65 21.72 -15.57
CA TYR A 145 7.46 20.29 -15.84
C TYR A 145 8.67 19.67 -16.55
N ALA A 146 9.76 20.44 -16.68
CA ALA A 146 11.02 19.89 -17.16
C ALA A 146 11.57 18.87 -16.15
N TYR A 147 12.41 17.96 -16.62
CA TYR A 147 13.11 17.06 -15.72
C TYR A 147 14.11 17.86 -14.87
N LYS A 148 14.08 17.63 -13.55
CA LYS A 148 14.96 18.32 -12.60
C LYS A 148 16.41 17.92 -12.86
N ALA A 149 17.21 18.86 -13.34
CA ALA A 149 18.61 18.62 -13.63
C ALA A 149 19.36 18.22 -12.36
N GLY A 150 20.11 17.13 -12.44
CA GLY A 150 20.95 16.60 -11.37
C GLY A 150 22.18 15.93 -11.98
N THR A 151 23.02 15.32 -11.15
CA THR A 151 24.13 14.51 -11.65
C THR A 151 23.59 13.25 -12.34
N ALA A 152 24.42 12.58 -13.15
CA ALA A 152 24.05 11.30 -13.76
C ALA A 152 23.67 10.26 -12.68
N ALA A 153 24.40 10.22 -11.57
CA ALA A 153 24.10 9.36 -10.44
C ALA A 153 22.74 9.69 -9.79
N ASP A 154 22.46 10.97 -9.52
CA ASP A 154 21.16 11.40 -8.96
C ASP A 154 20.01 10.98 -9.88
N SER A 155 20.20 11.11 -11.20
CA SER A 155 19.19 10.70 -12.18
C SER A 155 18.92 9.19 -12.16
N VAL A 156 19.97 8.37 -12.05
CA VAL A 156 19.81 6.91 -11.92
C VAL A 156 19.05 6.56 -10.65
N PHE A 157 19.42 7.15 -9.50
CA PHE A 157 18.72 6.89 -8.23
C PHE A 157 17.25 7.33 -8.28
N ARG A 158 16.94 8.49 -8.86
CA ARG A 158 15.56 8.97 -9.04
C ARG A 158 14.72 8.02 -9.90
N VAL A 159 15.28 7.52 -11.01
CA VAL A 159 14.58 6.55 -11.87
C VAL A 159 14.33 5.24 -11.12
N CYS A 160 15.32 4.70 -10.42
CA CYS A 160 15.15 3.49 -9.61
C CYS A 160 14.11 3.67 -8.50
N SER A 161 14.14 4.81 -7.78
CA SER A 161 13.13 5.14 -6.76
C SER A 161 11.73 5.25 -7.35
N ALA A 162 11.57 5.91 -8.51
CA ALA A 162 10.28 6.02 -9.18
C ALA A 162 9.74 4.66 -9.64
N LEU A 163 10.59 3.79 -10.19
CA LEU A 163 10.20 2.42 -10.55
C LEU A 163 9.78 1.62 -9.31
N GLY A 164 10.51 1.74 -8.20
CA GLY A 164 10.16 1.12 -6.92
C GLY A 164 8.80 1.59 -6.39
N GLN A 165 8.55 2.91 -6.40
CA GLN A 165 7.26 3.48 -5.99
C GLN A 165 6.11 2.98 -6.87
N VAL A 166 6.29 2.96 -8.20
CA VAL A 166 5.27 2.46 -9.13
C VAL A 166 5.01 0.96 -8.95
N ALA A 167 6.05 0.14 -8.75
CA ALA A 167 5.91 -1.28 -8.50
C ALA A 167 5.14 -1.58 -7.21
N PHE A 168 5.35 -0.76 -6.17
CA PHE A 168 4.70 -0.92 -4.87
C PHE A 168 3.29 -0.31 -4.79
N ALA A 169 2.99 0.68 -5.64
CA ALA A 169 1.71 1.41 -5.62
C ALA A 169 0.49 0.46 -5.71
N PHE A 170 0.64 -0.63 -6.44
CA PHE A 170 -0.46 -1.54 -6.75
C PHE A 170 -0.30 -2.91 -6.08
N ALA A 171 0.24 -2.95 -4.86
CA ALA A 171 0.48 -4.17 -4.11
C ALA A 171 -0.83 -4.87 -3.70
N GLY A 172 -1.16 -5.97 -4.39
CA GLY A 172 -2.28 -6.86 -4.04
C GLY A 172 -1.96 -8.34 -4.21
N HIS A 173 -0.93 -8.69 -4.99
CA HIS A 173 -0.57 -10.07 -5.30
C HIS A 173 -0.18 -10.90 -4.09
N GLY A 174 0.39 -10.26 -3.06
CA GLY A 174 0.84 -10.96 -1.85
C GLY A 174 -0.29 -11.51 -0.98
N VAL A 175 -1.55 -11.10 -1.23
CA VAL A 175 -2.72 -11.48 -0.42
C VAL A 175 -3.89 -12.00 -1.25
N VAL A 176 -3.81 -11.91 -2.58
CA VAL A 176 -4.96 -12.20 -3.46
C VAL A 176 -5.41 -13.65 -3.38
N LEU A 177 -4.48 -14.60 -3.25
CA LEU A 177 -4.80 -16.03 -3.12
C LEU A 177 -5.43 -16.32 -1.76
N GLU A 178 -4.91 -15.72 -0.71
CA GLU A 178 -5.43 -15.84 0.65
C GLU A 178 -6.85 -15.27 0.75
N ILE A 179 -7.13 -14.14 0.10
CA ILE A 179 -8.49 -13.58 0.00
C ILE A 179 -9.38 -14.52 -0.82
N GLN A 180 -8.93 -14.99 -1.98
CA GLN A 180 -9.71 -15.90 -2.82
C GLN A 180 -10.02 -17.22 -2.11
N ALA A 181 -9.13 -17.72 -1.26
CA ALA A 181 -9.33 -18.92 -0.46
C ALA A 181 -10.58 -18.82 0.43
N THR A 182 -10.89 -17.62 0.95
CA THR A 182 -12.08 -17.35 1.78
C THR A 182 -13.40 -17.38 1.01
N ILE A 183 -13.35 -17.29 -0.32
CA ILE A 183 -14.55 -17.33 -1.17
C ILE A 183 -14.94 -18.81 -1.39
N PRO A 184 -16.20 -19.19 -1.12
CA PRO A 184 -16.68 -20.53 -1.39
C PRO A 184 -16.53 -20.89 -2.87
N SER A 185 -16.02 -22.09 -3.15
CA SER A 185 -15.81 -22.59 -4.50
C SER A 185 -16.45 -23.96 -4.67
N THR A 186 -17.06 -24.18 -5.83
CA THR A 186 -17.60 -25.48 -6.25
C THR A 186 -17.27 -25.73 -7.72
N PRO A 187 -17.28 -26.99 -8.21
CA PRO A 187 -17.02 -27.27 -9.63
C PRO A 187 -17.91 -26.50 -10.61
N THR A 188 -19.14 -26.16 -10.20
CA THR A 188 -20.11 -25.40 -11.01
C THR A 188 -20.08 -23.89 -10.76
N LYS A 189 -19.45 -23.43 -9.67
CA LYS A 189 -19.30 -22.02 -9.29
C LYS A 189 -17.89 -21.79 -8.74
N PRO A 190 -16.88 -21.60 -9.62
CA PRO A 190 -15.49 -21.44 -9.19
C PRO A 190 -15.28 -20.06 -8.55
N SER A 191 -14.39 -19.98 -7.55
CA SER A 191 -14.11 -18.74 -6.79
C SER A 191 -13.52 -17.63 -7.66
N LYS A 192 -12.87 -17.98 -8.78
CA LYS A 192 -12.22 -17.03 -9.69
C LYS A 192 -13.15 -15.96 -10.27
N VAL A 193 -14.43 -16.28 -10.49
CA VAL A 193 -15.40 -15.34 -11.07
C VAL A 193 -15.76 -14.21 -10.09
N PRO A 194 -16.26 -14.50 -8.87
CA PRO A 194 -16.50 -13.45 -7.88
C PRO A 194 -15.20 -12.76 -7.46
N MET A 195 -14.08 -13.49 -7.36
CA MET A 195 -12.79 -12.89 -7.04
C MET A 195 -12.37 -11.84 -8.07
N TRP A 196 -12.41 -12.17 -9.37
CA TRP A 196 -12.04 -11.25 -10.44
C TRP A 196 -12.92 -9.99 -10.45
N LYS A 197 -14.24 -10.13 -10.21
CA LYS A 197 -15.14 -8.97 -10.08
C LYS A 197 -14.74 -8.07 -8.91
N GLY A 198 -14.43 -8.67 -7.76
CA GLY A 198 -13.93 -7.95 -6.59
C GLY A 198 -12.60 -7.23 -6.86
N THR A 199 -11.65 -7.91 -7.49
CA THR A 199 -10.35 -7.35 -7.87
C THR A 199 -10.50 -6.17 -8.82
N VAL A 200 -11.31 -6.28 -9.88
CA VAL A 200 -11.56 -5.16 -10.80
C VAL A 200 -12.17 -3.98 -10.06
N ALA A 201 -13.19 -4.20 -9.24
CA ALA A 201 -13.81 -3.12 -8.45
C ALA A 201 -12.80 -2.43 -7.53
N ALA A 202 -12.01 -3.20 -6.76
CA ALA A 202 -10.98 -2.67 -5.87
C ALA A 202 -9.93 -1.84 -6.63
N TYR A 203 -9.45 -2.33 -7.77
CA TYR A 203 -8.44 -1.63 -8.56
C TYR A 203 -8.97 -0.40 -9.30
N MET A 204 -10.26 -0.35 -9.62
CA MET A 204 -10.92 0.86 -10.11
C MET A 204 -11.00 1.92 -9.01
N VAL A 205 -11.30 1.54 -7.77
CA VAL A 205 -11.25 2.45 -6.61
C VAL A 205 -9.82 2.94 -6.38
N THR A 206 -8.83 2.05 -6.40
CA THR A 206 -7.41 2.43 -6.29
C THR A 206 -6.99 3.42 -7.38
N ALA A 207 -7.39 3.17 -8.65
CA ALA A 207 -7.11 4.09 -9.75
C ALA A 207 -7.76 5.46 -9.53
N ALA A 208 -9.02 5.48 -9.07
CA ALA A 208 -9.74 6.71 -8.74
C ALA A 208 -9.10 7.51 -7.59
N CYS A 209 -8.38 6.85 -6.68
CA CYS A 209 -7.60 7.52 -5.64
C CYS A 209 -6.24 8.00 -6.16
N TYR A 210 -5.51 7.15 -6.88
CA TYR A 210 -4.09 7.37 -7.17
C TYR A 210 -3.88 8.26 -8.39
N PHE A 211 -4.64 8.06 -9.47
CA PHE A 211 -4.43 8.80 -10.71
C PHE A 211 -4.74 10.29 -10.55
N PRO A 212 -5.86 10.72 -9.93
CA PRO A 212 -6.10 12.13 -9.70
C PRO A 212 -5.02 12.76 -8.81
N VAL A 213 -4.60 12.09 -7.74
CA VAL A 213 -3.54 12.60 -6.85
C VAL A 213 -2.21 12.76 -7.62
N ALA A 214 -1.82 11.76 -8.40
CA ALA A 214 -0.58 11.81 -9.19
C ALA A 214 -0.65 12.86 -10.31
N PHE A 215 -1.74 12.91 -11.07
CA PHE A 215 -1.84 13.78 -12.24
C PHE A 215 -2.10 15.23 -11.84
N ILE A 216 -3.06 15.48 -10.94
CA ILE A 216 -3.39 16.83 -10.49
C ILE A 216 -2.28 17.35 -9.58
N GLY A 217 -1.74 16.52 -8.68
CA GLY A 217 -0.61 16.92 -7.84
C GLY A 217 0.63 17.31 -8.66
N TYR A 218 0.99 16.50 -9.67
CA TYR A 218 2.09 16.85 -10.57
C TYR A 218 1.74 18.07 -11.45
N TRP A 219 0.51 18.22 -11.91
CA TRP A 219 0.06 19.42 -12.63
C TRP A 219 0.16 20.68 -11.75
N THR A 220 -0.17 20.59 -10.47
CA THR A 220 -0.11 21.72 -9.53
C THR A 220 1.33 22.13 -9.20
N PHE A 221 2.22 21.16 -8.92
CA PHE A 221 3.56 21.45 -8.36
C PHE A 221 4.75 21.15 -9.30
N GLY A 222 4.52 20.46 -10.41
CA GLY A 222 5.56 20.11 -11.39
C GLY A 222 6.69 19.29 -10.79
N GLN A 223 7.92 19.61 -11.19
CA GLN A 223 9.15 18.93 -10.73
C GLN A 223 9.47 19.10 -9.24
N ASP A 224 8.77 20.02 -8.55
CA ASP A 224 8.98 20.34 -7.13
C ASP A 224 7.88 19.76 -6.21
N VAL A 225 7.06 18.86 -6.75
CA VAL A 225 6.10 18.09 -5.94
C VAL A 225 6.81 17.33 -4.82
N SER A 226 6.29 17.43 -3.60
CA SER A 226 6.79 16.66 -2.45
C SER A 226 6.26 15.23 -2.47
N ASP A 227 7.01 14.29 -1.88
CA ASP A 227 6.62 12.87 -1.77
C ASP A 227 5.22 12.68 -1.16
N ASN A 228 4.86 13.53 -0.20
CA ASN A 228 3.50 13.63 0.32
C ASN A 228 2.87 14.93 -0.20
N VAL A 229 1.92 14.82 -1.15
CA VAL A 229 1.28 15.97 -1.78
C VAL A 229 0.51 16.84 -0.77
N LEU A 230 0.02 16.24 0.32
CA LEU A 230 -0.68 16.97 1.38
C LEU A 230 0.21 17.99 2.06
N VAL A 231 1.53 17.74 2.09
CA VAL A 231 2.51 18.67 2.66
C VAL A 231 2.71 19.88 1.74
N ALA A 232 2.68 19.70 0.42
CA ALA A 232 2.84 20.79 -0.55
C ALA A 232 1.65 21.77 -0.61
N LEU A 233 0.48 21.39 -0.06
CA LEU A 233 -0.70 22.26 -0.05
C LEU A 233 -0.49 23.50 0.84
N GLU A 234 0.22 23.36 1.97
CA GLU A 234 0.55 24.39 2.98
C GLU A 234 -0.63 25.11 3.64
N ARG A 235 -1.79 25.28 2.96
CA ARG A 235 -2.97 25.98 3.44
C ARG A 235 -4.28 25.36 2.94
N PRO A 236 -5.38 25.47 3.71
CA PRO A 236 -5.44 25.98 5.09
C PRO A 236 -4.86 24.96 6.10
N PRO A 237 -4.22 25.40 7.21
CA PRO A 237 -3.51 24.50 8.12
C PRO A 237 -4.38 23.40 8.74
N TRP A 238 -5.65 23.69 9.04
CA TRP A 238 -6.57 22.72 9.63
C TRP A 238 -6.86 21.55 8.67
N LEU A 239 -6.93 21.82 7.36
CA LEU A 239 -7.21 20.80 6.34
C LEU A 239 -5.99 19.88 6.18
N VAL A 240 -4.80 20.47 6.16
CA VAL A 240 -3.53 19.73 6.13
C VAL A 240 -3.39 18.86 7.39
N ALA A 241 -3.70 19.39 8.57
CA ALA A 241 -3.69 18.62 9.82
C ALA A 241 -4.70 17.47 9.77
N ALA A 242 -5.94 17.73 9.38
CA ALA A 242 -6.98 16.70 9.28
C ALA A 242 -6.58 15.59 8.31
N ALA A 243 -6.09 15.94 7.12
CA ALA A 243 -5.68 14.96 6.12
C ALA A 243 -4.49 14.11 6.58
N ASN A 244 -3.49 14.69 7.25
CA ASN A 244 -2.40 13.92 7.84
C ASN A 244 -2.89 12.97 8.94
N MET A 245 -3.85 13.38 9.77
CA MET A 245 -4.45 12.49 10.78
C MET A 245 -5.26 11.35 10.14
N MET A 246 -5.97 11.61 9.04
CA MET A 246 -6.65 10.57 8.27
C MET A 246 -5.64 9.54 7.74
N VAL A 247 -4.48 9.98 7.24
CA VAL A 247 -3.39 9.06 6.84
C VAL A 247 -2.90 8.24 8.04
N VAL A 248 -2.68 8.85 9.21
CA VAL A 248 -2.28 8.12 10.42
C VAL A 248 -3.28 7.02 10.76
N ILE A 249 -4.59 7.32 10.80
CA ILE A 249 -5.64 6.34 11.10
C ILE A 249 -5.69 5.22 10.05
N HIS A 250 -5.59 5.58 8.77
CA HIS A 250 -5.55 4.62 7.67
C HIS A 250 -4.37 3.65 7.79
N VAL A 251 -3.17 4.18 8.06
CA VAL A 251 -1.95 3.38 8.19
C VAL A 251 -1.99 2.51 9.45
N VAL A 252 -2.57 2.99 10.56
CA VAL A 252 -2.80 2.17 11.75
C VAL A 252 -3.65 0.95 11.41
N GLY A 253 -4.82 1.14 10.77
CA GLY A 253 -5.68 0.02 10.41
C GLY A 253 -5.01 -0.95 9.42
N SER A 254 -4.30 -0.41 8.44
CA SER A 254 -3.60 -1.21 7.42
C SER A 254 -2.46 -2.05 8.01
N TYR A 255 -1.70 -1.50 8.97
CA TYR A 255 -0.60 -2.21 9.64
C TYR A 255 -1.11 -3.42 10.43
N GLN A 256 -2.23 -3.28 11.14
CA GLN A 256 -2.80 -4.39 11.91
C GLN A 256 -3.27 -5.54 11.02
N VAL A 257 -3.86 -5.24 9.87
CA VAL A 257 -4.25 -6.27 8.88
C VAL A 257 -3.02 -6.98 8.30
N SER A 258 -1.97 -6.23 7.95
CA SER A 258 -0.69 -6.76 7.46
C SER A 258 -0.01 -7.70 8.46
N HIS A 259 -0.01 -7.36 9.75
CA HIS A 259 0.61 -8.18 10.80
C HIS A 259 -0.09 -9.53 10.96
N ILE A 260 -1.42 -9.57 10.88
CA ILE A 260 -2.18 -10.82 11.03
C ILE A 260 -1.86 -11.79 9.89
N LEU A 261 -1.65 -11.28 8.67
CA LEU A 261 -1.23 -12.08 7.52
C LEU A 261 0.18 -12.69 7.73
N LEU A 262 1.11 -11.94 8.35
CA LEU A 262 2.44 -12.45 8.74
C LEU A 262 2.36 -13.60 9.75
N ASP A 263 1.51 -13.45 10.77
CA ASP A 263 1.34 -14.47 11.82
C ASP A 263 0.83 -15.80 11.24
N ASP A 264 -0.10 -15.74 10.29
CA ASP A 264 -0.61 -16.93 9.59
C ASP A 264 0.43 -17.60 8.68
N MET A 265 1.44 -16.85 8.21
CA MET A 265 2.60 -17.42 7.54
C MET A 265 3.56 -18.11 8.52
N ASN A 266 3.77 -17.55 9.71
CA ASN A 266 4.74 -18.04 10.70
C ASN A 266 4.23 -19.24 11.52
N LEU A 267 2.95 -19.27 11.90
CA LEU A 267 2.36 -20.35 12.70
C LEU A 267 2.36 -21.71 11.98
N GLN A 268 2.44 -21.73 10.65
CA GLN A 268 2.50 -22.98 9.87
C GLN A 268 3.91 -23.43 9.50
N LYS A 269 4.94 -22.56 9.61
CA LYS A 269 6.35 -23.01 9.60
C LYS A 269 6.61 -24.04 10.71
N GLN A 270 5.98 -23.86 11.87
CA GLN A 270 6.08 -24.82 12.98
C GLN A 270 5.35 -26.14 12.73
N LYS A 271 4.33 -26.18 11.85
CA LYS A 271 3.67 -27.44 11.47
C LYS A 271 4.44 -28.20 10.39
N VAL A 272 4.94 -27.51 9.37
CA VAL A 272 5.71 -28.13 8.26
C VAL A 272 7.10 -28.61 8.69
N VAL A 273 7.65 -28.10 9.81
CA VAL A 273 8.91 -28.61 10.41
C VAL A 273 8.66 -29.78 11.39
N ARG A 274 7.40 -30.07 11.73
CA ARG A 274 7.01 -31.13 12.68
C ARG A 274 6.40 -32.37 12.01
N GLU A 275 6.35 -32.43 10.69
CA GLU A 275 6.02 -33.62 9.89
C GLU A 275 7.24 -34.06 9.08
#